data_AF-A0A672QJP5-F1
#
_entry.id   AF-A0A672QJP5-F1
#
_cell.length_a   1.000
_cell.length_b   1.000
_cell.length_c   1.000
_cell.angle_alpha   90.00
_cell.angle_beta   90.00
_cell.angle_gamma   90.00
#
_symmetry.space_group_name_H-M   'P 1'
#
loop_
_entity.id
_entity.type
_entity.pdbx_description
1 polymer ?
#
loop_
_entity_poly.entity_id
_entity_poly.type
_entity_poly.pdbx_seq_one_letter_code
_entity_poly.pdbx_strand_id
1 'polypeptide(L)'
;MHFMHQIVYGSSNMFFFLFSGSDIRGFTPFRFSVEPVDTLAVRGLPAVLNCSAASDAPVRVEWKKDGTFLNLVADDRKQQLADGSLLISAVVHSKHNKPDEGVYQCVATIDNLGTISSRTARLTVAGMKAKPSRFINYILCLLYQI
;
A
#
# COMPACT_ATOMS: atom_id res chain seq x y z
N MET A 1 27.68 27.80 11.03
CA MET A 1 28.96 28.52 11.07
C MET A 1 29.76 27.96 9.89
N HIS A 2 29.83 28.56 8.71
CA HIS A 2 30.37 29.88 8.39
C HIS A 2 29.88 30.32 7.00
N PHE A 3 29.49 31.59 6.93
CA PHE A 3 29.33 32.54 5.80
C PHE A 3 29.28 32.03 4.34
N MET A 4 28.12 32.25 3.70
CA MET A 4 27.97 32.44 2.25
C MET A 4 28.00 33.94 1.94
N HIS A 5 29.10 34.44 1.40
CA HIS A 5 29.11 35.55 0.44
C HIS A 5 30.54 35.77 -0.05
N GLN A 6 30.84 35.49 -1.32
CA GLN A 6 31.70 36.37 -2.10
C GLN A 6 31.26 36.37 -3.57
N ILE A 7 30.97 37.58 -4.02
CA ILE A 7 30.76 38.00 -5.41
C ILE A 7 32.07 37.76 -6.17
N VAL A 8 32.01 37.02 -7.28
CA VAL A 8 33.13 36.94 -8.23
C VAL A 8 33.11 38.20 -9.09
N TYR A 9 33.95 39.18 -8.75
CA TYR A 9 34.25 40.28 -9.65
C TYR A 9 35.13 39.75 -10.79
N GLY A 10 34.61 39.86 -12.02
CA GLY A 10 35.31 39.45 -13.22
C GLY A 10 36.56 40.28 -13.50
N SER A 11 37.60 39.61 -13.98
CA SER A 11 38.47 40.09 -15.05
C SER A 11 39.45 38.97 -15.45
N SER A 12 39.38 38.59 -16.72
CA SER A 12 40.47 38.00 -17.51
C SER A 12 41.25 36.85 -16.90
N ASN A 13 40.66 35.65 -16.86
CA ASN A 13 41.32 34.40 -17.26
C ASN A 13 40.28 33.27 -17.24
N MET A 14 40.16 32.57 -18.36
CA MET A 14 39.25 31.44 -18.54
C MET A 14 39.77 30.24 -17.75
N PHE A 15 39.57 30.24 -16.43
CA PHE A 15 39.59 29.02 -15.65
C PHE A 15 38.20 28.40 -15.76
N PHE A 16 38.07 27.41 -16.66
CA PHE A 16 37.00 26.44 -16.60
C PHE A 16 37.16 25.66 -15.28
N PHE A 17 36.60 26.19 -14.19
CA PHE A 17 36.36 25.40 -13.02
C PHE A 17 35.28 24.39 -13.40
N LEU A 18 35.70 23.15 -13.61
CA LEU A 18 34.81 22.00 -13.59
C LEU A 18 34.14 22.01 -12.22
N PHE A 19 32.97 22.65 -12.12
CA PHE A 19 32.03 22.31 -11.07
C PHE A 19 31.69 20.85 -11.33
N SER A 20 32.37 19.94 -10.63
CA SER A 20 31.88 18.59 -10.41
C SER A 20 30.56 18.73 -9.65
N GLY A 21 29.49 18.97 -10.40
CA GLY A 21 28.11 18.90 -9.93
C GLY A 21 27.81 17.45 -9.59
N SER A 22 28.23 17.03 -8.40
CA SER A 22 27.77 15.83 -7.72
C SER A 22 26.97 16.41 -6.55
N ASP A 23 25.66 16.35 -6.47
CA ASP A 23 24.77 15.22 -6.65
C ASP A 23 23.36 15.83 -6.79
N ILE A 24 22.75 15.83 -7.97
CA ILE A 24 21.30 16.10 -8.05
C ILE A 24 20.68 14.86 -7.42
N ARG A 25 20.35 14.93 -6.12
CA ARG A 25 19.59 13.87 -5.44
C ARG A 25 18.34 13.61 -6.29
N GLY A 26 18.38 12.53 -7.07
CA GLY A 26 17.30 12.16 -7.97
C GLY A 26 16.01 12.05 -7.16
N PHE A 27 14.91 12.58 -7.68
CA PHE A 27 13.61 12.39 -7.06
C PHE A 27 13.26 10.90 -7.18
N THR A 28 13.46 10.11 -6.12
CA THR A 28 13.02 8.72 -6.10
C THR A 28 11.49 8.70 -6.22
N PRO A 29 10.92 8.21 -7.33
CA PRO A 29 9.47 8.15 -7.47
C PRO A 29 8.92 7.20 -6.42
N PHE A 30 8.09 7.69 -5.50
CA PHE A 30 7.47 6.87 -4.46
C PHE A 30 5.97 7.09 -4.46
N ARG A 31 5.23 6.10 -4.96
CA ARG A 31 3.77 6.16 -5.14
C ARG A 31 3.15 4.77 -5.09
N PHE A 32 1.85 4.69 -4.83
CA PHE A 32 1.12 3.45 -5.01
C PHE A 32 0.90 3.17 -6.51
N SER A 33 1.22 1.95 -6.95
CA SER A 33 0.87 1.44 -8.27
C SER A 33 -0.48 0.75 -8.25
N VAL A 34 -0.81 0.06 -7.16
CA VAL A 34 -2.11 -0.55 -6.90
C VAL A 34 -2.55 -0.13 -5.52
N GLU A 35 -3.79 0.33 -5.45
CA GLU A 35 -4.42 0.75 -4.22
C GLU A 35 -5.62 -0.15 -3.88
N PRO A 36 -5.91 -0.35 -2.58
CA PRO A 36 -6.98 -1.24 -2.20
C PRO A 36 -8.35 -0.68 -2.55
N VAL A 37 -9.29 -1.58 -2.80
CA VAL A 37 -10.67 -1.25 -3.15
C VAL A 37 -11.64 -1.94 -2.20
N ASP A 38 -12.82 -1.32 -2.04
CA ASP A 38 -13.90 -1.89 -1.24
C ASP A 38 -14.21 -3.32 -1.72
N THR A 39 -14.19 -4.25 -0.76
CA THR A 39 -14.27 -5.69 -1.05
C THR A 39 -15.42 -6.30 -0.26
N LEU A 40 -16.24 -7.09 -0.97
CA LEU A 40 -17.27 -7.91 -0.35
C LEU A 40 -16.75 -9.34 -0.19
N ALA A 41 -16.40 -9.70 1.03
CA ALA A 41 -15.94 -11.04 1.37
C ALA A 41 -17.11 -11.97 1.73
N VAL A 42 -16.87 -13.26 1.65
CA VAL A 42 -17.80 -14.30 2.10
C VAL A 42 -17.25 -14.96 3.34
N ARG A 43 -18.10 -15.19 4.33
CA ARG A 43 -17.72 -15.90 5.55
C ARG A 43 -17.08 -17.26 5.20
N GLY A 44 -15.90 -17.51 5.75
CA GLY A 44 -15.16 -18.76 5.58
C GLY A 44 -14.39 -18.89 4.26
N LEU A 45 -14.56 -17.97 3.31
CA LEU A 45 -13.76 -17.92 2.09
C LEU A 45 -12.57 -16.97 2.24
N PRO A 46 -11.53 -17.15 1.42
CA PRO A 46 -10.42 -16.21 1.37
C PRO A 46 -10.85 -14.86 0.76
N ALA A 47 -10.21 -13.79 1.22
CA ALA A 47 -10.34 -12.45 0.66
C ALA A 47 -8.95 -11.83 0.48
N VAL A 48 -8.76 -11.06 -0.59
CA VAL A 48 -7.50 -10.38 -0.89
C VAL A 48 -7.76 -8.88 -1.03
N LEU A 49 -6.95 -8.08 -0.34
CA LEU A 49 -6.91 -6.63 -0.52
C LEU A 49 -5.61 -6.29 -1.24
N ASN A 50 -5.73 -5.88 -2.50
CA ASN A 50 -4.57 -5.60 -3.33
C ASN A 50 -3.87 -4.30 -2.90
N CYS A 51 -2.55 -4.34 -2.77
CA CYS A 51 -1.74 -3.14 -2.58
C CYS A 51 -0.35 -3.35 -3.14
N SER A 52 0.14 -2.39 -3.92
CA SER A 52 1.52 -2.37 -4.37
C SER A 52 2.03 -0.93 -4.47
N ALA A 53 3.28 -0.73 -4.07
CA ALA A 53 3.96 0.55 -4.18
C ALA A 53 5.12 0.44 -5.17
N ALA A 54 5.27 1.47 -6.01
CA ALA A 54 6.35 1.56 -6.98
C ALA A 54 7.42 2.55 -6.47
N SER A 55 8.66 2.08 -6.45
CA SER A 55 9.86 2.90 -6.22
C SER A 55 11.13 2.20 -6.67
N ASP A 56 12.19 3.01 -6.80
CA ASP A 56 13.53 2.54 -7.16
C ASP A 56 14.33 2.01 -5.96
N ALA A 57 13.84 2.27 -4.74
CA ALA A 57 14.40 1.77 -3.48
C ALA A 57 13.50 0.67 -2.86
N PRO A 58 14.04 -0.19 -1.97
CA PRO A 58 13.25 -1.19 -1.26
C PRO A 58 12.11 -0.57 -0.44
N VAL A 59 10.89 -1.05 -0.64
CA VAL A 59 9.69 -0.61 0.09
C VAL A 59 9.30 -1.63 1.13
N ARG A 60 9.01 -1.15 2.33
CA ARG A 60 8.35 -1.91 3.38
C ARG A 60 6.87 -1.57 3.39
N VAL A 61 6.03 -2.56 3.09
CA VAL A 61 4.56 -2.43 3.14
C VAL A 61 4.03 -2.99 4.44
N GLU A 62 3.08 -2.29 5.04
CA GLU A 62 2.35 -2.64 6.25
C GLU A 62 0.86 -2.35 6.08
N TRP A 63 0.03 -3.00 6.88
CA TRP A 63 -1.42 -2.80 6.83
C TRP A 63 -1.98 -2.24 8.13
N LYS A 64 -2.93 -1.33 8.00
CA LYS A 64 -3.77 -0.84 9.08
C LYS A 64 -5.19 -1.33 8.91
N LYS A 65 -5.83 -1.66 10.03
CA LYS A 65 -7.28 -1.88 10.13
C LYS A 65 -7.84 -0.91 11.16
N ASP A 66 -8.85 -0.16 10.75
CA ASP A 66 -9.55 0.82 11.59
C ASP A 66 -8.56 1.80 12.27
N GLY A 67 -7.50 2.19 11.53
CA GLY A 67 -6.43 3.08 12.00
C GLY A 67 -5.29 2.41 12.78
N THR A 68 -5.42 1.14 13.15
CA THR A 68 -4.42 0.41 13.94
C THR A 68 -3.61 -0.54 13.06
N PHE A 69 -2.28 -0.60 13.25
CA PHE A 69 -1.43 -1.54 12.50
C PHE A 69 -1.80 -2.99 12.82
N LEU A 70 -1.93 -3.80 11.77
CA LEU A 70 -2.19 -5.22 11.89
C LEU A 70 -0.92 -5.93 12.34
N ASN A 71 -1.05 -6.70 13.41
CA ASN A 71 -0.04 -7.68 13.78
C ASN A 71 -0.32 -8.99 13.03
N LEU A 72 0.32 -9.15 11.86
CA LEU A 72 0.18 -10.35 11.03
C LEU A 72 0.75 -11.61 11.71
N VAL A 73 1.64 -11.45 12.70
CA VAL A 73 2.20 -12.58 13.47
C VAL A 73 1.19 -13.12 14.49
N ALA A 74 0.23 -12.30 14.92
CA ALA A 74 -0.77 -12.70 15.91
C ALA A 74 -1.97 -13.46 15.29
N ASP A 75 -2.13 -13.44 13.97
CA ASP A 75 -3.26 -14.04 13.28
C ASP A 75 -2.78 -14.76 12.01
N ASP A 76 -2.53 -16.07 12.12
CA ASP A 76 -2.01 -16.90 11.02
C ASP A 76 -2.88 -16.89 9.76
N ARG A 77 -4.14 -16.46 9.88
CA ARG A 77 -5.06 -16.31 8.75
C ARG A 77 -4.74 -15.10 7.89
N LYS A 78 -4.00 -14.13 8.41
CA LYS A 78 -3.67 -12.86 7.75
C LYS A 78 -2.21 -12.89 7.34
N GLN A 79 -1.97 -12.85 6.04
CA GLN A 79 -0.64 -12.94 5.47
C GLN A 79 -0.44 -11.81 4.47
N GLN A 80 0.74 -11.21 4.48
CA GLN A 80 1.13 -10.27 3.45
C GLN A 80 1.79 -11.04 2.31
N LEU A 81 1.30 -10.80 1.10
CA LEU A 81 1.83 -11.35 -0.13
C LEU A 81 3.08 -10.58 -0.57
N ALA A 82 3.87 -11.17 -1.47
CA ALA A 82 5.14 -10.61 -1.92
C ALA A 82 4.99 -9.24 -2.63
N ASP A 83 3.83 -8.97 -3.21
CA ASP A 83 3.48 -7.72 -3.88
C ASP A 83 3.04 -6.60 -2.91
N GLY A 84 2.86 -6.90 -1.63
CA GLY A 84 2.33 -6.00 -0.60
C GLY A 84 0.84 -6.21 -0.29
N SER A 85 0.14 -7.05 -1.04
CA SER A 85 -1.28 -7.32 -0.87
C SER A 85 -1.56 -8.10 0.42
N LEU A 86 -2.72 -7.88 1.04
CA LEU A 86 -3.13 -8.59 2.25
C LEU A 86 -4.07 -9.75 1.88
N LEU A 87 -3.64 -10.98 2.17
CA LEU A 87 -4.45 -12.18 2.11
C LEU A 87 -5.07 -12.46 3.49
N ILE A 88 -6.38 -12.65 3.51
CA ILE A 88 -7.12 -13.19 4.65
C ILE A 88 -7.65 -14.55 4.22
N SER A 89 -7.01 -15.63 4.68
CA SER A 89 -7.29 -17.00 4.21
C SER A 89 -8.70 -17.49 4.53
N ALA A 90 -9.27 -17.04 5.65
CA ALA A 90 -10.64 -17.39 6.03
C ALA A 90 -11.31 -16.23 6.77
N VAL A 91 -12.29 -15.58 6.15
CA VAL A 91 -12.97 -14.43 6.74
C VAL A 91 -13.97 -14.84 7.82
N VAL A 92 -13.84 -14.25 9.00
CA VAL A 92 -14.67 -14.53 10.17
C VAL A 92 -15.70 -13.41 10.35
N HIS A 93 -16.97 -13.81 10.37
CA HIS A 93 -18.08 -12.92 10.67
C HIS A 93 -19.18 -13.67 11.40
N SER A 94 -19.48 -13.24 12.61
CA SER A 94 -20.58 -13.74 13.44
C SER A 94 -21.43 -12.58 13.93
N LYS A 95 -22.62 -12.88 14.46
CA LYS A 95 -23.56 -11.85 14.95
C LYS A 95 -22.96 -10.96 16.04
N HIS A 96 -22.06 -11.51 16.86
CA HIS A 96 -21.47 -10.83 18.02
C HIS A 96 -20.00 -10.48 17.83
N ASN A 97 -19.33 -11.06 16.83
CA ASN A 97 -17.91 -10.85 16.59
C ASN A 97 -17.63 -10.78 15.08
N LYS A 98 -17.05 -9.67 14.65
CA LYS A 98 -16.72 -9.37 13.25
C LYS A 98 -15.28 -8.87 13.16
N PRO A 99 -14.28 -9.72 13.48
CA PRO A 99 -12.90 -9.27 13.64
C PRO A 99 -12.29 -8.77 12.33
N ASP A 100 -12.75 -9.30 11.19
CA ASP A 100 -12.17 -8.97 9.89
C ASP A 100 -12.93 -7.84 9.17
N GLU A 101 -14.19 -7.57 9.50
CA GLU A 101 -14.95 -6.44 8.94
C GLU A 101 -14.35 -5.11 9.45
N GLY A 102 -14.15 -4.15 8.55
CA GLY A 102 -13.54 -2.87 8.91
C GLY A 102 -12.98 -2.11 7.71
N VAL A 103 -12.29 -1.01 8.00
CA VAL A 103 -11.61 -0.17 7.01
C VAL A 103 -10.12 -0.47 7.02
N TYR A 104 -9.61 -0.90 5.88
CA TYR A 104 -8.22 -1.25 5.69
C TYR A 104 -7.48 -0.14 4.94
N GLN A 105 -6.21 0.04 5.28
CA GLN A 105 -5.34 0.99 4.63
C GLN A 105 -3.92 0.42 4.53
N CYS A 106 -3.33 0.54 3.34
CA CYS A 106 -1.97 0.12 3.08
C CYS A 106 -1.01 1.27 3.40
N VAL A 107 0.10 0.98 4.04
CA VAL A 107 1.13 1.94 4.45
C VAL A 107 2.46 1.48 3.89
N ALA A 108 3.07 2.29 3.04
CA ALA A 108 4.36 2.00 2.44
C ALA A 108 5.42 2.92 3.04
N THR A 109 6.56 2.36 3.42
CA THR A 109 7.69 3.08 4.02
C THR A 109 8.97 2.77 3.26
N ILE A 110 9.75 3.81 2.98
CA ILE A 110 11.12 3.71 2.46
C ILE A 110 12.04 4.38 3.47
N ASP A 111 13.05 3.64 3.92
CA ASP A 111 14.04 4.15 4.85
C ASP A 111 14.75 5.38 4.23
N ASN A 112 14.84 6.47 4.99
CA ASN A 112 15.41 7.77 4.58
C ASN A 112 14.58 8.61 3.60
N LEU A 113 13.45 8.13 3.08
CA LEU A 113 12.52 8.94 2.28
C LEU A 113 11.26 9.31 3.07
N GLY A 114 10.68 8.34 3.77
CA GLY A 114 9.49 8.52 4.60
C GLY A 114 8.40 7.48 4.34
N THR A 115 7.17 7.83 4.73
CA THR A 115 6.01 6.94 4.71
C THR A 115 4.85 7.59 3.97
N ILE A 116 4.20 6.82 3.08
CA ILE A 116 2.96 7.19 2.40
C ILE A 116 1.85 6.20 2.77
N SER A 117 0.60 6.64 2.70
CA SER A 117 -0.58 5.80 2.98
C SER A 117 -1.53 5.82 1.79
N SER A 118 -2.08 4.66 1.44
CA SER A 118 -3.02 4.51 0.33
C SER A 118 -4.38 5.10 0.68
N ARG A 119 -5.30 5.12 -0.29
CA ARG A 119 -6.73 5.19 -0.02
C ARG A 119 -7.16 4.11 0.97
N THR A 120 -8.28 4.37 1.62
CA THR A 120 -8.95 3.39 2.45
C THR A 120 -9.85 2.48 1.61
N ALA A 121 -10.00 1.24 2.07
CA ALA A 121 -10.88 0.25 1.47
C ALA A 121 -11.68 -0.45 2.56
N ARG A 122 -12.99 -0.57 2.36
CA ARG A 122 -13.87 -1.24 3.32
C ARG A 122 -14.02 -2.72 2.98
N LEU A 123 -13.65 -3.59 3.91
CA LEU A 123 -13.95 -5.01 3.84
C LEU A 123 -15.29 -5.27 4.55
N THR A 124 -16.28 -5.70 3.79
CA THR A 124 -17.59 -6.11 4.31
C THR A 124 -17.79 -7.59 4.13
N VAL A 125 -18.53 -8.23 5.03
CA VAL A 125 -18.80 -9.67 4.91
C VAL A 125 -20.26 -9.90 4.55
N ALA A 126 -20.49 -10.63 3.47
CA ALA A 126 -21.80 -11.09 3.12
C ALA A 126 -22.29 -12.13 4.14
N GLY A 127 -23.32 -11.77 4.90
CA GLY A 127 -24.07 -12.74 5.70
C GLY A 127 -24.85 -13.65 4.76
N MET A 128 -24.55 -14.94 4.75
CA MET A 128 -25.30 -15.93 3.97
C MET A 128 -26.72 -16.10 4.55
N LYS A 129 -27.61 -15.18 4.18
CA LYS A 129 -29.05 -15.44 3.97
C LYS A 129 -29.42 -15.28 2.49
N ALA A 130 -28.44 -15.29 1.59
CA ALA A 130 -28.66 -15.16 0.16
C ALA A 130 -28.52 -16.53 -0.52
N LYS A 131 -29.56 -16.91 -1.28
CA LYS A 131 -29.61 -18.14 -2.08
C LYS A 131 -28.31 -18.31 -2.92
N PRO A 132 -27.78 -19.54 -3.05
CA PRO A 132 -26.52 -19.81 -3.76
C PRO A 132 -26.47 -19.30 -5.21
N SER A 133 -27.62 -19.09 -5.87
CA SER A 133 -27.64 -18.69 -7.28
C SER A 133 -27.16 -17.26 -7.55
N ARG A 134 -27.23 -16.33 -6.58
CA ARG A 134 -26.70 -14.97 -6.78
C ARG A 134 -25.19 -14.87 -6.59
N PHE A 135 -24.62 -15.75 -5.76
CA PHE A 135 -23.17 -15.81 -5.50
C PHE A 135 -22.39 -16.36 -6.69
N ILE A 136 -22.91 -17.43 -7.31
CA ILE A 136 -22.32 -18.00 -8.53
C ILE A 136 -22.35 -16.96 -9.66
N ASN A 137 -23.45 -16.22 -9.82
CA ASN A 137 -23.53 -15.17 -10.83
C ASN A 137 -22.57 -13.99 -10.58
N TYR A 138 -22.26 -13.65 -9.32
CA TYR A 138 -21.32 -12.56 -9.01
C TYR A 138 -19.86 -12.97 -9.26
N ILE A 139 -19.49 -14.19 -8.86
CA ILE A 139 -18.16 -14.76 -9.15
C ILE A 139 -18.00 -14.99 -10.66
N LEU A 140 -19.02 -15.51 -11.34
CA LEU A 140 -19.01 -15.66 -12.81
C LEU A 140 -18.94 -14.30 -13.51
N CYS A 141 -19.63 -13.26 -13.02
CA CYS A 141 -19.53 -11.90 -13.57
C CYS A 141 -18.08 -11.37 -13.47
N LEU A 142 -17.40 -11.59 -12.34
CA LEU A 142 -16.00 -11.19 -12.16
C LEU A 142 -15.02 -12.02 -13.02
N LEU A 143 -15.38 -13.27 -13.36
CA LEU A 143 -14.56 -14.13 -14.24
C LEU A 143 -14.86 -13.95 -15.74
N TYR A 144 -16.03 -13.41 -16.13
CA TYR A 144 -16.45 -13.19 -17.52
C TYR A 144 -16.33 -11.72 -17.99
N GLN A 145 -15.79 -10.82 -17.18
CA GLN A 145 -15.46 -9.44 -17.57
C GLN A 145 -13.95 -9.22 -17.84
N ILE A 146 -13.20 -10.29 -18.16
CA ILE A 146 -11.84 -10.23 -18.71
C ILE A 146 -11.86 -10.73 -20.15
#